data_AF-A0A2W1AW91-F1
#
_entry.id   AF-A0A2W1AW91-F1
#
_cell.length_a   1.000
_cell.length_b   1.000
_cell.length_c   1.000
_cell.angle_alpha   90.00
_cell.angle_beta   90.00
_cell.angle_gamma   90.00
#
_symmetry.space_group_name_H-M   'P 1'
#
loop_
_entity.id
_entity.type
_entity.pdbx_description
1 polymer ?
#
loop_
_entity_poly.entity_id
_entity_poly.type
_entity_poly.pdbx_seq_one_letter_code
_entity_poly.pdbx_strand_id
1 'polypeptide(L)'
;MKSESQPFSGSSRLRMSFIVLFVALILGYIFTSVTIWTTDSRFLTISRYSRVSIHRDLVSGRGTAPEQYRIGGFMLVEHFFKYLPLKWFDNYNENLSNLLTKDAAWTPEIMKSANYMYTDEDKQELIASINNSIDSILKDLFKDSVLAQNLLKGVVGELGWQNYVSDVKRTALLIGDLLPSDIRAYLDPDSDETRIMNGYFNSRFFFSALLYILIYFYARCFVSRPLSIFSMFAFAAILPFVTQEFLQAEALYSVCIFTASLLAMLRHRTGIMLTLLVILGCTARPDHALFISAIFCLLYGLDALRVRKISTLVHGIVLLGIPVIATLLLKNIVYPDAEYYVDVFQFAFNFSFIWSWIFPLIFLCIPLVFSFKLREIEWYRKTWKWVIPFTVLNFAVGKTFDVRLFLPVLVYFIPLTIVGIVDATRNCDEAI
;
A
#
# COMPACT_ATOMS: atom_id res chain seq x y z
N MET A 1 -43.17 13.34 2.63
CA MET A 1 -43.71 12.89 3.93
C MET A 1 -42.84 13.44 5.05
N LYS A 2 -43.42 14.25 5.94
CA LYS A 2 -42.77 14.74 7.16
C LYS A 2 -42.50 13.53 8.08
N SER A 3 -41.24 13.27 8.38
CA SER A 3 -40.82 12.29 9.38
C SER A 3 -40.66 13.01 10.71
N GLU A 4 -41.48 12.62 11.67
CA GLU A 4 -41.44 13.05 13.05
C GLU A 4 -40.07 12.78 13.66
N SER A 5 -39.51 13.81 14.29
CA SER A 5 -38.32 13.73 15.10
C SER A 5 -38.63 13.05 16.42
N GLN A 6 -38.52 11.71 16.48
CA GLN A 6 -38.43 11.02 17.76
C GLN A 6 -37.03 11.20 18.37
N PRO A 7 -36.93 11.56 19.66
CA PRO A 7 -35.65 11.71 20.35
C PRO A 7 -35.06 10.32 20.60
N PHE A 8 -34.07 9.93 19.78
CA PHE A 8 -33.38 8.64 19.94
C PHE A 8 -32.59 8.61 21.26
N SER A 9 -32.88 7.60 22.10
CA SER A 9 -32.13 7.26 23.31
C SER A 9 -30.65 6.99 23.00
N GLY A 10 -29.74 7.49 23.85
CA GLY A 10 -28.29 7.44 23.65
C GLY A 10 -27.72 6.02 23.46
N SER A 11 -28.40 5.00 23.97
CA SER A 11 -27.99 3.58 23.89
C SER A 11 -27.87 3.06 22.44
N SER A 12 -28.77 3.43 21.53
CA SER A 12 -28.72 2.89 20.15
C SER A 12 -27.61 3.49 19.30
N ARG A 13 -27.23 4.75 19.55
CA ARG A 13 -26.12 5.43 18.85
C ARG A 13 -24.77 4.89 19.30
N LEU A 14 -24.61 4.66 20.61
CA LEU A 14 -23.42 4.02 21.18
C LEU A 14 -23.23 2.61 20.61
N ARG A 15 -24.29 1.79 20.61
CA ARG A 15 -24.24 0.45 20.02
C ARG A 15 -23.82 0.47 18.55
N MET A 16 -24.36 1.38 17.76
CA MET A 16 -23.99 1.49 16.34
C MET A 16 -22.54 1.93 16.16
N SER A 17 -22.05 2.88 16.95
CA SER A 17 -20.66 3.35 16.89
C SER A 17 -19.70 2.22 17.24
N PHE A 18 -20.04 1.40 18.24
CA PHE A 18 -19.27 0.20 18.58
C PHE A 18 -19.24 -0.81 17.43
N ILE A 19 -20.39 -1.10 16.80
CA ILE A 19 -20.45 -2.02 15.66
C ILE A 19 -19.56 -1.53 14.52
N VAL A 20 -19.63 -0.24 14.16
CA VAL A 20 -18.81 0.33 13.07
C VAL A 20 -17.33 0.24 13.40
N LEU A 21 -16.93 0.59 14.63
CA LEU A 21 -15.55 0.48 15.07
C LEU A 21 -15.07 -0.97 15.02
N PHE A 22 -15.85 -1.90 15.57
CA PHE A 22 -15.52 -3.32 15.59
C PHE A 22 -15.35 -3.89 14.18
N VAL A 23 -16.30 -3.61 13.27
CA VAL A 23 -16.22 -4.05 11.86
C VAL A 23 -15.00 -3.44 11.19
N ALA A 24 -14.72 -2.16 11.40
CA ALA A 24 -13.56 -1.48 10.82
C ALA A 24 -12.23 -2.09 11.30
N LEU A 25 -12.11 -2.40 12.60
CA LEU A 25 -10.93 -3.03 13.17
C LEU A 25 -10.73 -4.45 12.63
N ILE A 26 -11.80 -5.26 12.53
CA ILE A 26 -11.72 -6.61 11.96
C ILE A 26 -11.30 -6.55 10.49
N LEU A 27 -11.97 -5.74 9.68
CA LEU A 27 -11.65 -5.63 8.25
C LEU A 27 -10.24 -5.08 8.04
N GLY A 28 -9.81 -4.11 8.85
CA GLY A 28 -8.44 -3.57 8.83
C GLY A 28 -7.40 -4.63 9.19
N TYR A 29 -7.68 -5.44 10.21
CA TYR A 29 -6.78 -6.52 10.65
C TYR A 29 -6.66 -7.62 9.61
N ILE A 30 -7.79 -8.09 9.07
CA ILE A 30 -7.82 -9.11 8.01
C ILE A 30 -7.04 -8.61 6.80
N PHE A 31 -7.33 -7.39 6.33
CA PHE A 31 -6.66 -6.82 5.17
C PHE A 31 -5.14 -6.69 5.36
N THR A 32 -4.72 -6.18 6.52
CA THR A 32 -3.30 -6.04 6.85
C THR A 32 -2.62 -7.40 6.90
N SER A 33 -3.21 -8.36 7.61
CA SER A 33 -2.68 -9.72 7.76
C SER A 33 -2.57 -10.46 6.42
N VAL A 34 -3.60 -10.39 5.57
CA VAL A 34 -3.57 -11.00 4.23
C VAL A 34 -2.42 -10.41 3.42
N THR A 35 -2.24 -9.09 3.41
CA THR A 35 -1.13 -8.44 2.69
C THR A 35 0.23 -8.89 3.22
N ILE A 36 0.37 -9.04 4.54
CA ILE A 36 1.59 -9.58 5.15
C ILE A 36 1.86 -10.99 4.62
N TRP A 37 0.84 -11.87 4.66
CA TRP A 37 0.99 -13.28 4.30
C TRP A 37 1.21 -13.52 2.81
N THR A 38 0.55 -12.76 1.94
CA THR A 38 0.63 -12.98 0.49
C THR A 38 1.84 -12.31 -0.13
N THR A 39 2.35 -11.25 0.50
CA THR A 39 3.20 -10.28 -0.17
C THR A 39 4.44 -9.98 0.67
N ASP A 40 4.30 -9.38 1.85
CA ASP A 40 5.47 -8.91 2.62
C ASP A 40 6.29 -10.05 3.28
N SER A 41 5.67 -11.20 3.58
CA SER A 41 6.29 -12.38 4.19
C SER A 41 6.61 -13.52 3.22
N ARG A 42 6.20 -13.46 1.94
CA ARG A 42 6.56 -14.49 0.93
C ARG A 42 7.78 -14.13 0.10
N PHE A 43 8.05 -12.84 -0.10
CA PHE A 43 9.26 -12.34 -0.79
C PHE A 43 10.38 -11.94 0.20
N LEU A 44 10.19 -12.29 1.47
CA LEU A 44 10.99 -12.22 2.70
C LEU A 44 12.06 -11.13 2.82
N THR A 45 13.24 -11.33 2.28
CA THR A 45 14.39 -10.48 2.66
C THR A 45 14.56 -9.30 1.73
N ILE A 46 14.40 -9.50 0.42
CA ILE A 46 14.61 -8.44 -0.58
C ILE A 46 13.52 -7.37 -0.50
N SER A 47 12.26 -7.78 -0.31
CA SER A 47 11.15 -6.83 -0.18
C SER A 47 11.29 -5.95 1.08
N ARG A 48 11.72 -6.56 2.21
CA ARG A 48 11.99 -5.83 3.46
C ARG A 48 13.17 -4.90 3.34
N TYR A 49 14.29 -5.42 2.83
CA TYR A 49 15.50 -4.65 2.57
C TYR A 49 15.17 -3.43 1.70
N SER A 50 14.51 -3.64 0.56
CA SER A 50 14.12 -2.58 -0.36
C SER A 50 13.21 -1.55 0.31
N ARG A 51 12.18 -2.00 1.05
CA ARG A 51 11.25 -1.08 1.72
C ARG A 51 11.94 -0.22 2.77
N VAL A 52 12.78 -0.81 3.59
CA VAL A 52 13.50 -0.07 4.64
C VAL A 52 14.58 0.84 4.03
N SER A 53 15.29 0.39 2.99
CA SER A 53 16.25 1.22 2.25
C SER A 53 15.56 2.46 1.68
N ILE A 54 14.45 2.26 0.94
CA ILE A 54 13.62 3.36 0.40
C ILE A 54 13.14 4.28 1.52
N HIS A 55 12.71 3.72 2.65
CA HIS A 55 12.30 4.52 3.80
C HIS A 55 13.43 5.41 4.33
N ARG A 56 14.64 4.86 4.52
CA ARG A 56 15.81 5.62 5.00
C ARG A 56 16.20 6.72 4.01
N ASP A 57 16.19 6.43 2.71
CA ASP A 57 16.50 7.42 1.68
C ASP A 57 15.49 8.56 1.69
N LEU A 58 14.19 8.26 1.76
CA LEU A 58 13.13 9.27 1.77
C LEU A 58 13.13 10.13 3.04
N VAL A 59 13.34 9.52 4.21
CA VAL A 59 13.44 10.25 5.50
C VAL A 59 14.68 11.13 5.54
N SER A 60 15.79 10.69 4.94
CA SER A 60 17.04 11.46 4.86
C SER A 60 17.07 12.49 3.73
N GLY A 61 16.00 12.58 2.92
CA GLY A 61 15.90 13.53 1.81
C GLY A 61 16.71 13.16 0.56
N ARG A 62 17.15 11.90 0.45
CA ARG A 62 17.96 11.35 -0.65
C ARG A 62 17.16 10.47 -1.61
N GLY A 63 15.85 10.35 -1.41
CA GLY A 63 14.98 9.56 -2.25
C GLY A 63 14.68 10.23 -3.58
N THR A 64 14.03 9.46 -4.45
CA THR A 64 13.73 9.88 -5.82
C THR A 64 12.33 10.46 -5.96
N ALA A 65 12.14 11.34 -6.93
CA ALA A 65 10.83 11.88 -7.28
C ALA A 65 10.01 10.85 -8.10
N PRO A 66 8.68 10.74 -7.90
CA PRO A 66 7.84 11.63 -7.09
C PRO A 66 7.69 11.21 -5.61
N GLU A 67 8.31 10.11 -5.16
CA GLU A 67 8.13 9.58 -3.79
C GLU A 67 8.68 10.52 -2.72
N GLN A 68 9.79 11.21 -3.01
CA GLN A 68 10.39 12.22 -2.14
C GLN A 68 9.43 13.37 -1.81
N TYR A 69 8.38 13.59 -2.61
CA TYR A 69 7.37 14.61 -2.36
C TYR A 69 6.18 14.10 -1.52
N ARG A 70 6.18 12.82 -1.12
CA ARG A 70 5.08 12.14 -0.39
C ARG A 70 5.46 11.82 1.06
N ILE A 71 6.16 12.75 1.72
CA ILE A 71 6.86 12.53 3.00
C ILE A 71 5.97 12.17 4.20
N GLY A 72 4.69 12.57 4.20
CA GLY A 72 3.85 12.51 5.39
C GLY A 72 3.67 11.07 5.91
N GLY A 73 3.47 10.11 5.01
CA GLY A 73 3.34 8.70 5.38
C GLY A 73 4.62 8.13 5.99
N PHE A 74 5.78 8.48 5.43
CA PHE A 74 7.10 8.03 5.90
C PHE A 74 7.43 8.60 7.27
N MET A 75 7.19 9.90 7.49
CA MET A 75 7.43 10.56 8.77
C MET A 75 6.53 10.03 9.89
N LEU A 76 5.28 9.69 9.57
CA LEU A 76 4.40 9.02 10.54
C LEU A 76 4.90 7.63 10.91
N VAL A 77 5.49 6.88 9.97
CA VAL A 77 6.10 5.59 10.28
C VAL A 77 7.33 5.78 11.17
N GLU A 78 8.22 6.69 10.79
CA GLU A 78 9.49 6.92 11.47
C GLU A 78 9.31 7.43 12.90
N HIS A 79 8.36 8.34 13.13
CA HIS A 79 8.23 9.00 14.44
C HIS A 79 7.07 8.48 15.30
N PHE A 80 6.15 7.68 14.75
CA PHE A 80 4.97 7.24 15.49
C PHE A 80 4.69 5.75 15.35
N PHE A 81 4.40 5.23 14.15
CA PHE A 81 3.89 3.88 14.00
C PHE A 81 4.92 2.78 14.33
N LYS A 82 6.23 3.04 14.13
CA LYS A 82 7.28 2.05 14.44
C LYS A 82 7.41 1.74 15.93
N TYR A 83 6.90 2.63 16.80
CA TYR A 83 6.93 2.47 18.25
C TYR A 83 5.67 1.82 18.84
N LEU A 84 4.66 1.51 18.01
CA LEU A 84 3.47 0.80 18.47
C LEU A 84 3.77 -0.70 18.62
N PRO A 85 3.60 -1.29 19.83
CA PRO A 85 3.95 -2.68 20.10
C PRO A 85 2.84 -3.66 19.65
N LEU A 86 2.32 -3.47 18.44
CA LEU A 86 1.42 -4.44 17.81
C LEU A 86 2.28 -5.50 17.13
N LYS A 87 2.03 -6.77 17.48
CA LYS A 87 2.69 -7.92 16.87
C LYS A 87 1.84 -8.46 15.73
N TRP A 88 2.41 -8.49 14.53
CA TRP A 88 1.78 -9.09 13.37
C TRP A 88 2.29 -10.51 13.17
N PHE A 89 1.42 -11.39 12.65
CA PHE A 89 1.81 -12.77 12.37
C PHE A 89 2.71 -12.83 11.14
N ASP A 90 4.02 -12.82 11.38
CA ASP A 90 5.09 -12.84 10.38
C ASP A 90 5.96 -14.11 10.52
N ASN A 91 5.27 -15.25 10.51
CA ASN A 91 5.86 -16.57 10.77
C ASN A 91 7.05 -16.89 9.85
N TYR A 92 7.05 -16.41 8.61
CA TYR A 92 8.11 -16.73 7.67
C TYR A 92 9.44 -16.05 8.00
N ASN A 93 9.44 -14.76 8.39
CA ASN A 93 10.67 -14.07 8.78
C ASN A 93 11.19 -14.62 10.10
N GLU A 94 10.30 -14.79 11.09
CA GLU A 94 10.67 -15.38 12.38
C GLU A 94 11.26 -16.79 12.21
N ASN A 95 10.65 -17.64 11.37
CA ASN A 95 11.18 -18.98 11.10
C ASN A 95 12.52 -18.91 10.36
N LEU A 96 12.67 -18.07 9.34
CA LEU A 96 13.93 -17.94 8.62
C LEU A 96 15.05 -17.46 9.56
N SER A 97 14.78 -16.42 10.35
CA SER A 97 15.71 -15.90 11.35
C SER A 97 16.12 -16.98 12.36
N ASN A 98 15.14 -17.74 12.90
CA ASN A 98 15.40 -18.83 13.81
C ASN A 98 16.20 -19.98 13.17
N LEU A 99 15.90 -20.36 11.92
CA LEU A 99 16.63 -21.43 11.23
C LEU A 99 18.07 -21.05 10.89
N LEU A 100 18.33 -19.76 10.68
CA LEU A 100 19.68 -19.26 10.42
C LEU A 100 20.50 -19.06 11.71
N THR A 101 19.86 -18.91 12.87
CA THR A 101 20.57 -18.50 14.11
C THR A 101 20.47 -19.48 15.27
N LYS A 102 19.50 -20.41 15.27
CA LYS A 102 19.21 -21.29 16.40
C LYS A 102 19.21 -22.74 15.99
N ASP A 103 20.11 -23.51 16.59
CA ASP A 103 20.19 -24.96 16.41
C ASP A 103 18.86 -25.66 16.73
N ALA A 104 18.21 -25.25 17.83
CA ALA A 104 16.94 -25.81 18.31
C ALA A 104 15.75 -25.56 17.37
N ALA A 105 15.86 -24.64 16.40
CA ALA A 105 14.81 -24.39 15.41
C ALA A 105 14.73 -25.53 14.37
N TRP A 106 15.79 -26.33 14.22
CA TRP A 106 15.85 -27.46 13.29
C TRP A 106 15.20 -28.71 13.89
N THR A 107 13.87 -28.73 13.91
CA THR A 107 13.10 -29.89 14.37
C THR A 107 13.21 -31.06 13.38
N PRO A 108 12.91 -32.31 13.80
CA PRO A 108 12.91 -33.47 12.90
C PRO A 108 11.98 -33.30 11.69
N GLU A 109 10.85 -32.60 11.87
CA GLU A 109 9.91 -32.31 10.78
C GLU A 109 10.51 -31.36 9.75
N ILE A 110 11.12 -30.26 10.20
CA ILE A 110 11.77 -29.29 9.32
C ILE A 110 12.95 -29.94 8.59
N MET A 111 13.73 -30.74 9.31
CA MET A 111 14.84 -31.51 8.71
C MET A 111 14.33 -32.46 7.61
N LYS A 112 13.21 -33.14 7.85
CA LYS A 112 12.57 -34.01 6.86
C LYS A 112 12.10 -33.23 5.64
N SER A 113 11.47 -32.07 5.82
CA SER A 113 11.05 -31.20 4.71
C SER A 113 12.23 -30.64 3.91
N ALA A 114 13.31 -30.24 4.59
CA ALA A 114 14.52 -29.75 3.95
C ALA A 114 15.18 -30.83 3.09
N ASN A 115 15.33 -32.05 3.60
CA ASN A 115 15.90 -33.18 2.86
C ASN A 115 15.00 -33.69 1.72
N TYR A 116 13.69 -33.41 1.77
CA TYR A 116 12.79 -33.69 0.66
C TYR A 116 12.94 -32.67 -0.48
N MET A 117 13.17 -31.39 -0.14
CA MET A 117 13.37 -30.31 -1.12
C MET A 117 14.79 -30.27 -1.71
N TYR A 118 15.78 -30.73 -0.94
CA TYR A 118 17.17 -30.82 -1.35
C TYR A 118 17.64 -32.27 -1.18
N THR A 119 17.51 -33.04 -2.25
CA THR A 119 17.69 -34.48 -2.24
C THR A 119 19.17 -34.87 -2.16
N ASP A 120 19.45 -36.13 -1.86
CA ASP A 120 20.83 -36.63 -1.87
C ASP A 120 21.45 -36.58 -3.27
N GLU A 121 20.64 -36.68 -4.33
CA GLU A 121 21.08 -36.50 -5.71
C GLU A 121 21.52 -35.04 -5.97
N ASP A 122 20.69 -34.07 -5.59
CA ASP A 122 21.01 -32.63 -5.71
C ASP A 122 22.28 -32.26 -4.91
N LYS A 123 22.45 -32.87 -3.73
CA LYS A 123 23.65 -32.71 -2.90
C LYS A 123 24.90 -33.22 -3.60
N GLN A 124 24.85 -34.44 -4.16
CA GLN A 124 25.99 -35.02 -4.86
C GLN A 124 26.33 -34.25 -6.14
N GLU A 125 25.31 -33.79 -6.89
CA GLU A 125 25.51 -32.95 -8.06
C GLU A 125 26.22 -31.63 -7.71
N LEU A 126 25.78 -30.96 -6.64
CA LEU A 126 26.43 -29.73 -6.18
C LEU A 126 27.86 -29.98 -5.70
N ILE A 127 28.10 -31.06 -4.95
CA ILE A 127 29.46 -31.45 -4.52
C ILE A 127 30.35 -31.72 -5.74
N ALA A 128 29.85 -32.41 -6.76
CA ALA A 128 30.61 -32.66 -7.99
C ALA A 128 30.91 -31.34 -8.74
N SER A 129 29.94 -30.43 -8.83
CA SER A 129 30.10 -29.12 -9.46
C SER A 129 31.14 -28.24 -8.74
N ILE A 130 31.11 -28.20 -7.40
CA ILE A 130 32.11 -27.48 -6.60
C ILE A 130 33.50 -28.12 -6.77
N ASN A 131 33.61 -29.45 -6.73
CA ASN A 131 34.88 -30.15 -6.98
C ASN A 131 35.45 -29.83 -8.36
N ASN A 132 34.62 -29.83 -9.41
CA ASN A 132 35.04 -29.48 -10.77
C ASN A 132 35.52 -28.03 -10.86
N SER A 133 34.85 -27.12 -10.16
CA SER A 133 35.24 -25.70 -10.08
C SER A 133 36.59 -25.54 -9.36
N ILE A 134 36.80 -26.23 -8.24
CA ILE A 134 38.09 -26.26 -7.53
C ILE A 134 39.18 -26.81 -8.46
N ASP A 135 38.91 -27.91 -9.16
CA ASP A 135 39.86 -28.52 -10.09
C ASP A 135 40.24 -27.56 -11.23
N SER A 136 39.27 -26.81 -11.77
CA SER A 136 39.52 -25.79 -12.79
C SER A 136 40.39 -24.66 -12.25
N ILE A 137 40.05 -24.11 -11.08
CA ILE A 137 40.79 -23.01 -10.45
C ILE A 137 42.23 -23.43 -10.15
N LEU A 138 42.45 -24.63 -9.61
CA LEU A 138 43.78 -25.14 -9.31
C LEU A 138 44.60 -25.40 -10.58
N LYS A 139 43.97 -25.94 -11.64
CA LYS A 139 44.63 -26.09 -12.95
C LYS A 139 45.05 -24.75 -13.54
N ASP A 140 44.21 -23.72 -13.40
CA ASP A 140 44.51 -22.39 -13.94
C ASP A 140 45.62 -21.66 -13.15
N LEU A 141 45.63 -21.80 -11.82
CA LEU A 141 46.63 -21.18 -10.95
C LEU A 141 47.99 -21.90 -10.97
N PHE A 142 47.99 -23.23 -11.16
CA PHE A 142 49.20 -24.08 -11.06
C PHE A 142 49.41 -24.93 -12.31
N LYS A 143 49.32 -24.31 -13.50
CA LYS A 143 49.36 -24.97 -14.82
C LYS A 143 50.52 -25.97 -14.98
N ASP A 144 51.67 -25.67 -14.42
CA ASP A 144 52.90 -26.45 -14.61
C ASP A 144 53.23 -27.43 -13.46
N SER A 145 52.41 -27.51 -12.41
CA SER A 145 52.69 -28.34 -11.23
C SER A 145 51.52 -29.20 -10.79
N VAL A 146 51.49 -30.44 -11.27
CA VAL A 146 50.54 -31.48 -10.85
C VAL A 146 50.66 -31.79 -9.35
N LEU A 147 51.88 -31.71 -8.80
CA LEU A 147 52.12 -31.92 -7.37
C LEU A 147 51.44 -30.82 -6.54
N ALA A 148 51.57 -29.55 -6.93
CA ALA A 148 50.92 -28.44 -6.24
C ALA A 148 49.39 -28.52 -6.33
N GLN A 149 48.85 -28.86 -7.51
CA GLN A 149 47.42 -29.09 -7.70
C GLN A 149 46.88 -30.19 -6.76
N ASN A 150 47.55 -31.35 -6.72
CA ASN A 150 47.11 -32.48 -5.89
C ASN A 150 47.26 -32.21 -4.39
N LEU A 151 48.34 -31.55 -3.96
CA LEU A 151 48.52 -31.16 -2.55
C LEU A 151 47.44 -30.18 -2.11
N LEU A 152 47.18 -29.12 -2.89
CA LEU A 152 46.16 -28.14 -2.56
C LEU A 152 44.75 -28.73 -2.63
N LYS A 153 44.48 -29.63 -3.58
CA LYS A 153 43.22 -30.37 -3.62
C LYS A 153 43.02 -31.22 -2.36
N GLY A 154 44.08 -31.88 -1.89
CA GLY A 154 44.08 -32.63 -0.62
C GLY A 154 43.78 -31.72 0.57
N VAL A 155 44.48 -30.59 0.69
CA VAL A 155 44.26 -29.60 1.75
C VAL A 155 42.84 -29.05 1.73
N VAL A 156 42.31 -28.71 0.56
CA VAL A 156 40.91 -28.24 0.40
C VAL A 156 39.94 -29.36 0.80
N GLY A 157 40.22 -30.61 0.44
CA GLY A 157 39.42 -31.77 0.86
C GLY A 157 39.39 -31.96 2.39
N GLU A 158 40.52 -31.76 3.07
CA GLU A 158 40.65 -31.86 4.52
C GLU A 158 39.87 -30.77 5.29
N LEU A 159 39.54 -29.64 4.65
CA LEU A 159 38.66 -28.61 5.23
C LEU A 159 37.23 -29.12 5.44
N GLY A 160 36.84 -30.26 4.84
CA GLY A 160 35.56 -30.90 5.06
C GLY A 160 34.36 -30.09 4.58
N TRP A 161 34.54 -29.24 3.56
CA TRP A 161 33.50 -28.38 3.01
C TRP A 161 32.29 -29.15 2.48
N GLN A 162 32.47 -30.42 2.07
CA GLN A 162 31.39 -31.28 1.60
C GLN A 162 30.34 -31.53 2.69
N ASN A 163 30.75 -31.54 3.97
CA ASN A 163 29.82 -31.67 5.10
C ASN A 163 28.89 -30.46 5.23
N TYR A 164 29.29 -29.30 4.75
CA TYR A 164 28.46 -28.10 4.68
C TYR A 164 27.55 -28.08 3.46
N VAL A 165 27.69 -29.02 2.53
CA VAL A 165 26.76 -29.21 1.41
C VAL A 165 25.78 -30.33 1.73
N SER A 166 26.24 -31.40 2.39
CA SER A 166 25.41 -32.56 2.71
C SER A 166 24.46 -32.34 3.90
N ASP A 167 24.84 -31.48 4.85
CA ASP A 167 24.04 -31.12 6.02
C ASP A 167 23.45 -29.70 5.90
N VAL A 168 22.19 -29.63 5.48
CA VAL A 168 21.45 -28.37 5.25
C VAL A 168 21.39 -27.50 6.50
N LYS A 169 21.27 -28.10 7.69
CA LYS A 169 21.24 -27.36 8.95
C LYS A 169 22.57 -26.68 9.19
N ARG A 170 23.66 -27.42 9.03
CA ARG A 170 25.02 -26.88 9.20
C ARG A 170 25.32 -25.77 8.18
N THR A 171 24.86 -25.93 6.93
CA THR A 171 24.94 -24.86 5.92
C THR A 171 24.20 -23.61 6.36
N ALA A 172 22.94 -23.76 6.78
CA ALA A 172 22.09 -22.63 7.11
C ALA A 172 22.60 -21.84 8.32
N LEU A 173 23.07 -22.52 9.36
CA LEU A 173 23.70 -21.88 10.52
C LEU A 173 24.99 -21.15 10.13
N LEU A 174 25.83 -21.76 9.28
CA LEU A 174 27.04 -21.09 8.77
C LEU A 174 26.69 -19.83 7.96
N ILE A 175 25.65 -19.90 7.10
CA ILE A 175 25.15 -18.74 6.38
C ILE A 175 24.71 -17.66 7.37
N GLY A 176 23.92 -18.03 8.38
CA GLY A 176 23.48 -17.13 9.44
C GLY A 176 24.62 -16.42 10.17
N ASP A 177 25.67 -17.16 10.50
CA ASP A 177 26.87 -16.66 11.17
C ASP A 177 27.67 -15.68 10.30
N LEU A 178 27.75 -15.94 8.99
CA LEU A 178 28.49 -15.14 8.02
C LEU A 178 27.68 -13.99 7.40
N LEU A 179 26.39 -13.87 7.70
CA LEU A 179 25.56 -12.78 7.19
C LEU A 179 26.12 -11.42 7.63
N PRO A 180 26.30 -10.46 6.69
CA PRO A 180 26.67 -9.09 7.03
C PRO A 180 25.72 -8.49 8.08
N SER A 181 26.25 -7.62 8.95
CA SER A 181 25.47 -6.94 10.01
C SER A 181 24.21 -6.28 9.47
N ASP A 182 24.33 -5.65 8.30
CA ASP A 182 23.26 -4.89 7.68
C ASP A 182 22.13 -5.82 7.25
N ILE A 183 22.44 -7.01 6.72
CA ILE A 183 21.43 -8.01 6.35
C ILE A 183 20.83 -8.64 7.61
N ARG A 184 21.67 -8.91 8.62
CA ARG A 184 21.24 -9.50 9.90
C ARG A 184 20.23 -8.59 10.62
N ALA A 185 20.37 -7.27 10.52
CA ALA A 185 19.43 -6.32 11.10
C ALA A 185 17.98 -6.53 10.61
N TYR A 186 17.76 -6.95 9.36
CA TYR A 186 16.40 -7.22 8.84
C TYR A 186 15.76 -8.52 9.32
N LEU A 187 16.55 -9.39 9.96
CA LEU A 187 16.13 -10.67 10.54
C LEU A 187 16.03 -10.60 12.07
N ASP A 188 16.70 -9.62 12.69
CA ASP A 188 16.65 -9.37 14.11
C ASP A 188 15.31 -8.72 14.49
N PRO A 189 14.47 -9.36 15.33
CA PRO A 189 13.20 -8.80 15.78
C PRO A 189 13.34 -7.46 16.52
N ASP A 190 14.49 -7.21 17.15
CA ASP A 190 14.70 -6.05 18.02
C ASP A 190 15.34 -4.84 17.31
N SER A 191 15.74 -5.01 16.04
CA SER A 191 16.39 -3.97 15.23
C SER A 191 15.46 -2.80 14.89
N ASP A 192 16.05 -1.65 14.52
CA ASP A 192 15.28 -0.51 14.03
C ASP A 192 14.66 -0.81 12.66
N GLU A 193 15.32 -1.62 11.83
CA GLU A 193 14.84 -2.07 10.51
C GLU A 193 13.53 -2.85 10.64
N THR A 194 13.48 -3.79 11.58
CA THR A 194 12.27 -4.55 11.87
C THR A 194 11.18 -3.67 12.47
N ARG A 195 11.53 -2.68 13.32
CA ARG A 195 10.57 -1.69 13.84
C ARG A 195 9.98 -0.82 12.75
N ILE A 196 10.78 -0.32 11.81
CA ILE A 196 10.31 0.47 10.66
C ILE A 196 9.31 -0.36 9.87
N MET A 197 9.66 -1.60 9.57
CA MET A 197 8.80 -2.52 8.86
C MET A 197 7.48 -2.70 9.64
N ASN A 198 7.54 -2.99 10.95
CA ASN A 198 6.36 -3.09 11.80
C ASN A 198 5.50 -1.81 11.79
N GLY A 199 6.16 -0.65 11.74
CA GLY A 199 5.51 0.64 11.60
C GLY A 199 4.70 0.77 10.31
N TYR A 200 5.15 0.20 9.20
CA TYR A 200 4.36 0.12 7.97
C TYR A 200 3.11 -0.75 8.12
N PHE A 201 3.20 -1.88 8.83
CA PHE A 201 2.04 -2.74 9.11
C PHE A 201 1.02 -2.02 10.01
N ASN A 202 1.52 -1.35 11.05
CA ASN A 202 0.71 -0.54 11.96
C ASN A 202 0.01 0.62 11.24
N SER A 203 0.74 1.33 10.40
CA SER A 203 0.22 2.41 9.55
C SER A 203 -0.89 1.89 8.63
N ARG A 204 -0.65 0.77 7.93
CA ARG A 204 -1.64 0.13 7.04
C ARG A 204 -2.92 -0.23 7.81
N PHE A 205 -2.79 -0.90 8.95
CA PHE A 205 -3.92 -1.26 9.79
C PHE A 205 -4.74 -0.06 10.24
N PHE A 206 -4.05 0.96 10.77
CA PHE A 206 -4.69 2.17 11.27
C PHE A 206 -5.45 2.91 10.15
N PHE A 207 -4.81 3.15 9.01
CA PHE A 207 -5.45 3.86 7.91
C PHE A 207 -6.53 3.03 7.21
N SER A 208 -6.42 1.70 7.16
CA SER A 208 -7.52 0.86 6.68
C SER A 208 -8.73 0.94 7.61
N ALA A 209 -8.54 0.81 8.92
CA ALA A 209 -9.64 0.94 9.88
C ALA A 209 -10.28 2.33 9.82
N LEU A 210 -9.46 3.39 9.78
CA LEU A 210 -9.95 4.76 9.61
C LEU A 210 -10.73 4.94 8.31
N LEU A 211 -10.22 4.40 7.20
CA LEU A 211 -10.88 4.48 5.90
C LEU A 211 -12.26 3.80 5.92
N TYR A 212 -12.39 2.62 6.52
CA TYR A 212 -13.68 1.95 6.65
C TYR A 212 -14.68 2.79 7.48
N ILE A 213 -14.22 3.42 8.56
CA ILE A 213 -15.05 4.34 9.37
C ILE A 213 -15.48 5.55 8.52
N LEU A 214 -14.57 6.12 7.74
CA LEU A 214 -14.88 7.25 6.86
C LEU A 214 -15.85 6.86 5.74
N ILE A 215 -15.68 5.69 5.14
CA ILE A 215 -16.60 5.13 4.14
C ILE A 215 -17.99 4.95 4.72
N TYR A 216 -18.09 4.42 5.95
CA TYR A 216 -19.38 4.33 6.63
C TYR A 216 -20.05 5.70 6.73
N PHE A 217 -19.34 6.71 7.26
CA PHE A 217 -19.93 8.05 7.43
C PHE A 217 -20.23 8.76 6.11
N TYR A 218 -19.42 8.53 5.08
CA TYR A 218 -19.65 9.02 3.72
C TYR A 218 -20.89 8.38 3.10
N ALA A 219 -21.00 7.05 3.15
CA ALA A 219 -22.17 6.30 2.67
C ALA A 219 -23.45 6.70 3.42
N ARG A 220 -23.36 7.00 4.73
CA ARG A 220 -24.51 7.45 5.55
C ARG A 220 -25.15 8.74 5.05
N CYS A 221 -24.47 9.54 4.24
CA CYS A 221 -25.05 10.72 3.59
C CYS A 221 -26.03 10.35 2.47
N PHE A 222 -26.01 9.11 1.97
CA PHE A 222 -26.78 8.66 0.81
C PHE A 222 -27.68 7.46 1.10
N VAL A 223 -27.23 6.51 1.94
CA VAL A 223 -27.92 5.24 2.19
C VAL A 223 -28.15 4.98 3.67
N SER A 224 -29.03 4.02 3.98
CA SER A 224 -29.40 3.65 5.36
C SER A 224 -28.22 3.09 6.18
N ARG A 225 -28.40 2.93 7.50
CA ARG A 225 -27.35 2.41 8.40
C ARG A 225 -26.82 1.02 8.00
N PRO A 226 -27.69 0.02 7.70
CA PRO A 226 -27.21 -1.29 7.25
C PRO A 226 -26.44 -1.21 5.93
N LEU A 227 -26.94 -0.45 4.96
CA LEU A 227 -26.28 -0.29 3.66
C LEU A 227 -24.94 0.45 3.77
N SER A 228 -24.77 1.30 4.77
CA SER A 228 -23.49 1.96 5.04
C SER A 228 -22.46 1.01 5.67
N ILE A 229 -22.90 0.04 6.49
CA ILE A 229 -22.01 -1.06 6.92
C ILE A 229 -21.66 -1.92 5.70
N PHE A 230 -22.65 -2.27 4.87
CA PHE A 230 -22.41 -3.05 3.65
C PHE A 230 -21.43 -2.36 2.71
N SER A 231 -21.44 -1.03 2.64
CA SER A 231 -20.46 -0.24 1.89
C SER A 231 -19.02 -0.47 2.37
N MET A 232 -18.80 -0.68 3.69
CA MET A 232 -17.48 -1.02 4.24
C MET A 232 -17.01 -2.39 3.73
N PHE A 233 -17.90 -3.39 3.74
CA PHE A 233 -17.62 -4.74 3.23
C PHE A 233 -17.37 -4.75 1.72
N ALA A 234 -18.19 -4.03 0.95
CA ALA A 234 -18.04 -3.91 -0.49
C ALA A 234 -16.66 -3.32 -0.85
N PHE A 235 -16.23 -2.28 -0.14
CA PHE A 235 -14.89 -1.72 -0.34
C PHE A 235 -13.77 -2.68 0.11
N ALA A 236 -13.96 -3.35 1.24
CA ALA A 236 -12.99 -4.33 1.74
C ALA A 236 -12.78 -5.50 0.76
N ALA A 237 -13.79 -5.88 -0.01
CA ALA A 237 -13.67 -6.90 -1.05
C ALA A 237 -12.82 -6.44 -2.25
N ILE A 238 -12.79 -5.14 -2.54
CA ILE A 238 -12.04 -4.57 -3.68
C ILE A 238 -10.57 -4.33 -3.28
N LEU A 239 -10.32 -3.95 -2.03
CA LEU A 239 -9.02 -3.47 -1.57
C LEU A 239 -7.86 -4.46 -1.82
N PRO A 240 -8.01 -5.80 -1.67
CA PRO A 240 -6.96 -6.78 -1.99
C PRO A 240 -6.52 -6.79 -3.45
N PHE A 241 -7.37 -6.40 -4.40
CA PHE A 241 -6.98 -6.36 -5.80
C PHE A 241 -6.10 -5.14 -6.14
N VAL A 242 -6.02 -4.19 -5.21
CA VAL A 242 -5.22 -2.96 -5.33
C VAL A 242 -3.85 -3.12 -4.63
N THR A 243 -3.59 -4.26 -3.99
CA THR A 243 -2.35 -4.50 -3.20
C THR A 243 -1.17 -4.99 -4.03
N GLN A 244 -1.36 -5.26 -5.34
CA GLN A 244 -0.36 -5.93 -6.17
C GLN A 244 0.96 -5.16 -6.32
N GLU A 245 0.97 -3.85 -6.05
CA GLU A 245 2.19 -3.05 -5.88
C GLU A 245 2.34 -2.60 -4.43
N PHE A 246 2.90 -3.50 -3.61
CA PHE A 246 3.44 -3.32 -2.26
C PHE A 246 3.09 -1.98 -1.60
N LEU A 247 1.97 -1.97 -0.88
CA LEU A 247 1.37 -0.77 -0.26
C LEU A 247 2.39 0.11 0.44
N GLN A 248 2.65 1.20 -0.24
CA GLN A 248 3.23 2.46 0.17
C GLN A 248 2.24 3.12 1.18
N ALA A 249 2.71 3.45 2.39
CA ALA A 249 1.86 3.92 3.50
C ALA A 249 1.04 5.17 3.14
N GLU A 250 1.54 5.98 2.21
CA GLU A 250 0.90 7.22 1.80
C GLU A 250 -0.40 7.01 1.01
N ALA A 251 -0.60 5.86 0.36
CA ALA A 251 -1.79 5.64 -0.48
C ALA A 251 -3.08 5.59 0.37
N LEU A 252 -3.11 4.75 1.41
CA LEU A 252 -4.26 4.66 2.33
C LEU A 252 -4.44 5.94 3.14
N TYR A 253 -3.34 6.54 3.58
CA TYR A 253 -3.34 7.84 4.26
C TYR A 253 -4.00 8.93 3.39
N SER A 254 -3.57 9.03 2.12
CA SER A 254 -4.13 9.99 1.17
C SER A 254 -5.61 9.75 0.89
N VAL A 255 -6.02 8.49 0.73
CA VAL A 255 -7.43 8.13 0.49
C VAL A 255 -8.30 8.43 1.73
N CYS A 256 -7.77 8.28 2.96
CA CYS A 256 -8.46 8.74 4.17
C CYS A 256 -8.72 10.25 4.12
N ILE A 257 -7.71 11.04 3.77
CA ILE A 257 -7.84 12.50 3.65
C ILE A 257 -8.85 12.88 2.56
N PHE A 258 -8.78 12.20 1.42
CA PHE A 258 -9.73 12.40 0.32
C PHE A 258 -11.17 12.12 0.78
N THR A 259 -11.42 10.96 1.38
CA THR A 259 -12.75 10.56 1.89
C THR A 259 -13.26 11.52 2.96
N ALA A 260 -12.39 11.93 3.90
CA ALA A 260 -12.72 12.89 4.93
C ALA A 260 -13.09 14.26 4.34
N SER A 261 -12.45 14.66 3.24
CA SER A 261 -12.75 15.91 2.54
C SER A 261 -14.09 15.86 1.81
N LEU A 262 -14.43 14.73 1.17
CA LEU A 262 -15.76 14.52 0.59
C LEU A 262 -16.85 14.63 1.68
N LEU A 263 -16.62 13.97 2.82
CA LEU A 263 -17.53 14.01 3.96
C LEU A 263 -17.66 15.43 4.55
N ALA A 264 -16.55 16.18 4.65
CA ALA A 264 -16.56 17.56 5.12
C ALA A 264 -17.40 18.46 4.18
N MET A 265 -17.26 18.30 2.87
CA MET A 265 -18.07 19.02 1.88
C MET A 265 -19.56 18.67 2.01
N LEU A 266 -19.91 17.38 2.08
CA LEU A 266 -21.31 16.95 2.26
C LEU A 266 -21.94 17.44 3.58
N ARG A 267 -21.13 17.63 4.63
CA ARG A 267 -21.58 18.19 5.91
C ARG A 267 -21.43 19.71 6.00
N HIS A 268 -21.16 20.39 4.88
CA HIS A 268 -20.97 21.84 4.80
C HIS A 268 -19.88 22.39 5.75
N ARG A 269 -18.88 21.57 6.09
CA ARG A 269 -17.70 21.95 6.90
C ARG A 269 -16.55 22.38 5.99
N THR A 270 -16.82 23.35 5.12
CA THR A 270 -15.93 23.73 4.01
C THR A 270 -14.91 24.82 4.32
N GLY A 271 -14.90 25.37 5.54
CA GLY A 271 -13.93 26.39 5.95
C GLY A 271 -12.59 25.77 6.36
N ILE A 272 -12.12 26.11 7.57
CA ILE A 272 -10.81 25.70 8.10
C ILE A 272 -10.59 24.18 8.01
N MET A 273 -11.60 23.37 8.31
CA MET A 273 -11.49 21.90 8.26
C MET A 273 -11.07 21.40 6.88
N LEU A 274 -11.69 21.88 5.80
CA LEU A 274 -11.34 21.48 4.44
C LEU A 274 -9.95 21.99 4.05
N THR A 275 -9.59 23.20 4.47
CA THR A 275 -8.24 23.75 4.25
C THR A 275 -7.16 22.90 4.91
N LEU A 276 -7.37 22.51 6.18
CA LEU A 276 -6.44 21.65 6.92
C LEU A 276 -6.31 20.27 6.26
N LEU A 277 -7.43 19.69 5.77
CA LEU A 277 -7.39 18.43 5.05
C LEU A 277 -6.62 18.55 3.73
N VAL A 278 -6.77 19.65 2.97
CA VAL A 278 -6.01 19.86 1.74
C VAL A 278 -4.52 20.03 2.03
N ILE A 279 -4.13 20.81 3.05
CA ILE A 279 -2.73 20.95 3.49
C ILE A 279 -2.15 19.59 3.89
N LEU A 280 -2.89 18.83 4.72
CA LEU A 280 -2.48 17.49 5.13
C LEU A 280 -2.35 16.55 3.92
N GLY A 281 -3.28 16.64 2.96
CA GLY A 281 -3.28 15.87 1.72
C GLY A 281 -2.05 16.12 0.86
N CYS A 282 -1.50 17.34 0.87
CA CYS A 282 -0.27 17.67 0.16
C CYS A 282 0.95 16.92 0.70
N THR A 283 0.95 16.50 1.97
CA THR A 283 2.03 15.68 2.52
C THR A 283 1.98 14.22 2.06
N ALA A 284 0.81 13.77 1.62
CA ALA A 284 0.58 12.40 1.15
C ALA A 284 0.66 12.32 -0.39
N ARG A 285 -0.23 13.04 -1.07
CA ARG A 285 -0.35 13.10 -2.53
C ARG A 285 -0.92 14.46 -2.95
N PRO A 286 -0.09 15.41 -3.41
CA PRO A 286 -0.55 16.72 -3.87
C PRO A 286 -1.59 16.65 -5.00
N ASP A 287 -1.50 15.65 -5.86
CA ASP A 287 -2.48 15.38 -6.92
C ASP A 287 -3.87 15.09 -6.34
N HIS A 288 -3.99 14.21 -5.34
CA HIS A 288 -5.26 13.97 -4.66
C HIS A 288 -5.82 15.26 -4.01
N ALA A 289 -4.95 16.07 -3.39
CA ALA A 289 -5.33 17.34 -2.76
C ALA A 289 -5.84 18.38 -3.78
N LEU A 290 -5.25 18.41 -4.98
CA LEU A 290 -5.73 19.24 -6.10
C LEU A 290 -7.16 18.85 -6.50
N PHE A 291 -7.46 17.57 -6.60
CA PHE A 291 -8.80 17.12 -6.99
C PHE A 291 -9.85 17.29 -5.88
N ILE A 292 -9.47 17.26 -4.60
CA ILE A 292 -10.35 17.70 -3.50
C ILE A 292 -10.78 19.16 -3.73
N SER A 293 -9.83 20.02 -4.10
CA SER A 293 -10.07 21.44 -4.37
C SER A 293 -10.90 21.66 -5.64
N ALA A 294 -10.69 20.84 -6.66
CA ALA A 294 -11.50 20.84 -7.88
C ALA A 294 -12.96 20.43 -7.59
N ILE A 295 -13.18 19.40 -6.77
CA ILE A 295 -14.52 18.96 -6.36
C ILE A 295 -15.24 20.09 -5.59
N PHE A 296 -14.54 20.78 -4.69
CA PHE A 296 -15.10 21.95 -4.01
C PHE A 296 -15.54 23.04 -5.00
N CYS A 297 -14.70 23.35 -5.99
CA CYS A 297 -15.01 24.35 -7.02
C CYS A 297 -16.21 23.94 -7.90
N LEU A 298 -16.32 22.65 -8.26
CA LEU A 298 -17.47 22.13 -9.00
C LEU A 298 -18.77 22.23 -8.18
N LEU A 299 -18.69 21.96 -6.88
CA LEU A 299 -19.85 21.92 -6.01
C LEU A 299 -20.38 23.31 -5.64
N TYR A 300 -19.48 24.25 -5.32
CA TYR A 300 -19.85 25.57 -4.80
C TYR A 300 -19.46 26.74 -5.70
N GLY A 301 -18.49 26.56 -6.58
CA GLY A 301 -17.91 27.65 -7.37
C GLY A 301 -18.87 28.22 -8.41
N LEU A 302 -19.59 27.37 -9.15
CA LEU A 302 -20.55 27.82 -10.17
C LEU A 302 -21.71 28.61 -9.56
N ASP A 303 -22.27 28.09 -8.46
CA ASP A 303 -23.35 28.76 -7.73
C ASP A 303 -22.83 30.08 -7.13
N ALA A 304 -21.63 30.09 -6.54
CA ALA A 304 -21.00 31.30 -6.00
C ALA A 304 -20.69 32.37 -7.06
N LEU A 305 -20.28 31.97 -8.27
CA LEU A 305 -20.09 32.88 -9.40
C LEU A 305 -21.42 33.53 -9.80
N ARG A 306 -22.48 32.72 -9.91
CA ARG A 306 -23.82 33.20 -10.26
C ARG A 306 -24.36 34.21 -9.27
N VAL A 307 -24.18 33.98 -7.96
CA VAL A 307 -24.64 34.90 -6.90
C VAL A 307 -23.57 35.89 -6.43
N ARG A 308 -22.42 35.96 -7.12
CA ARG A 308 -21.28 36.83 -6.81
C ARG A 308 -20.77 36.73 -5.37
N LYS A 309 -20.77 35.52 -4.79
CA LYS A 309 -20.26 35.25 -3.43
C LYS A 309 -18.72 35.16 -3.43
N ILE A 310 -18.07 36.32 -3.35
CA ILE A 310 -16.61 36.48 -3.44
C ILE A 310 -15.86 35.58 -2.45
N SER A 311 -16.32 35.47 -1.20
CA SER A 311 -15.63 34.67 -0.18
C SER A 311 -15.47 33.20 -0.56
N THR A 312 -16.49 32.59 -1.19
CA THR A 312 -16.44 31.20 -1.65
C THR A 312 -15.53 31.03 -2.86
N LEU A 313 -15.50 32.01 -3.77
CA LEU A 313 -14.60 32.01 -4.92
C LEU A 313 -13.14 32.13 -4.49
N VAL A 314 -12.84 33.08 -3.60
CA VAL A 314 -11.49 33.25 -3.02
C VAL A 314 -11.07 31.98 -2.30
N HIS A 315 -11.96 31.36 -1.53
CA HIS A 315 -11.65 30.09 -0.87
C HIS A 315 -11.32 28.98 -1.87
N GLY A 316 -12.06 28.87 -2.97
CA GLY A 316 -11.75 27.91 -4.04
C GLY A 316 -10.38 28.15 -4.67
N ILE A 317 -10.01 29.40 -4.94
CA ILE A 317 -8.69 29.77 -5.45
C ILE A 317 -7.58 29.39 -4.45
N VAL A 318 -7.78 29.69 -3.17
CA VAL A 318 -6.82 29.31 -2.11
C VAL A 318 -6.64 27.80 -2.04
N LEU A 319 -7.74 27.04 -2.05
CA LEU A 319 -7.67 25.57 -2.03
C LEU A 319 -6.94 25.02 -3.25
N LEU A 320 -7.18 25.54 -4.45
CA LEU A 320 -6.46 25.13 -5.66
C LEU A 320 -4.97 25.53 -5.62
N GLY A 321 -4.64 26.67 -5.01
CA GLY A 321 -3.27 27.16 -4.88
C GLY A 321 -2.41 26.32 -3.94
N ILE A 322 -2.98 25.81 -2.84
CA ILE A 322 -2.22 25.07 -1.81
C ILE A 322 -1.43 23.88 -2.40
N PRO A 323 -2.03 22.94 -3.15
CA PRO A 323 -1.29 21.81 -3.71
C PRO A 323 -0.21 22.22 -4.71
N VAL A 324 -0.45 23.27 -5.50
CA VAL A 324 0.50 23.78 -6.48
C VAL A 324 1.71 24.39 -5.77
N ILE A 325 1.47 25.27 -4.79
CA ILE A 325 2.52 25.90 -3.99
C ILE A 325 3.30 24.84 -3.20
N ALA A 326 2.62 23.87 -2.60
CA ALA A 326 3.27 22.79 -1.85
C ALA A 326 4.19 21.96 -2.77
N THR A 327 3.73 21.61 -3.98
CA THR A 327 4.55 20.86 -4.95
C THR A 327 5.77 21.68 -5.40
N LEU A 328 5.60 22.97 -5.68
CA LEU A 328 6.70 23.86 -6.05
C LEU A 328 7.70 24.05 -4.92
N LEU A 329 7.23 24.17 -3.67
CA LEU A 329 8.08 24.28 -2.48
C LEU A 329 8.88 22.99 -2.27
N LEU A 330 8.24 21.83 -2.38
CA LEU A 330 8.91 20.54 -2.25
C LEU A 330 9.97 20.35 -3.34
N LYS A 331 9.62 20.66 -4.59
CA LYS A 331 10.51 20.50 -5.74
C LYS A 331 11.66 21.50 -5.76
N ASN A 332 11.41 22.78 -5.47
CA ASN A 332 12.43 23.83 -5.71
C ASN A 332 13.21 24.22 -4.44
N ILE A 333 12.69 23.94 -3.25
CA ILE A 333 13.26 24.42 -1.99
C ILE A 333 13.67 23.26 -1.09
N VAL A 334 12.76 22.30 -0.86
CA VAL A 334 13.00 21.24 0.13
C VAL A 334 13.86 20.11 -0.44
N TYR A 335 13.56 19.66 -1.66
CA TYR A 335 14.26 18.55 -2.32
C TYR A 335 14.61 18.91 -3.78
N PRO A 336 15.45 19.95 -3.99
CA PRO A 336 15.84 20.39 -5.33
C PRO A 336 16.60 19.32 -6.13
N ASP A 337 17.32 18.44 -5.43
CA ASP A 337 18.18 17.43 -6.04
C ASP A 337 17.48 16.08 -6.25
N ALA A 338 16.16 15.99 -6.00
CA ALA A 338 15.41 14.75 -6.18
C ALA A 338 15.21 14.41 -7.66
N GLU A 339 15.98 13.43 -8.15
CA GLU A 339 15.87 12.95 -9.53
C GLU A 339 14.60 12.11 -9.74
N TYR A 340 13.97 12.29 -10.90
CA TYR A 340 12.84 11.45 -11.32
C TYR A 340 13.36 10.11 -11.81
N TYR A 341 13.00 9.02 -11.13
CA TYR A 341 13.41 7.66 -11.51
C TYR A 341 12.57 7.06 -12.65
N VAL A 342 11.57 7.80 -13.11
CA VAL A 342 10.69 7.45 -14.25
C VAL A 342 10.43 8.68 -15.10
N ASP A 343 10.14 8.47 -16.38
CA ASP A 343 9.68 9.54 -17.26
C ASP A 343 8.46 10.25 -16.66
N VAL A 344 8.42 11.58 -16.73
CA VAL A 344 7.29 12.35 -16.21
C VAL A 344 6.01 12.03 -16.97
N PHE A 345 6.11 11.72 -18.27
CA PHE A 345 4.98 11.32 -19.10
C PHE A 345 5.05 9.84 -19.44
N GLN A 346 4.01 9.10 -19.09
CA GLN A 346 3.91 7.64 -19.20
C GLN A 346 3.09 7.17 -20.40
N PHE A 347 2.78 8.08 -21.35
CA PHE A 347 1.95 7.75 -22.52
C PHE A 347 2.48 6.56 -23.31
N ALA A 348 3.78 6.56 -23.64
CA ALA A 348 4.38 5.47 -24.42
C ALA A 348 4.21 4.11 -23.71
N PHE A 349 4.46 4.07 -22.39
CA PHE A 349 4.26 2.87 -21.58
C PHE A 349 2.78 2.45 -21.54
N ASN A 350 1.87 3.37 -21.24
CA ASN A 350 0.44 3.06 -21.10
C ASN A 350 -0.23 2.67 -22.43
N PHE A 351 0.21 3.21 -23.58
CA PHE A 351 -0.29 2.79 -24.88
C PHE A 351 0.22 1.40 -25.31
N SER A 352 1.44 1.04 -24.92
CA SER A 352 2.08 -0.23 -25.32
C SER A 352 1.75 -1.40 -24.38
N PHE A 353 1.45 -1.14 -23.11
CA PHE A 353 1.21 -2.17 -22.11
C PHE A 353 -0.29 -2.44 -21.94
N ILE A 354 -0.77 -3.61 -22.36
CA ILE A 354 -2.21 -3.94 -22.39
C ILE A 354 -2.88 -3.89 -21.00
N TRP A 355 -2.16 -4.24 -19.94
CA TRP A 355 -2.70 -4.20 -18.57
C TRP A 355 -2.97 -2.78 -18.07
N SER A 356 -2.31 -1.77 -18.65
CA SER A 356 -2.62 -0.36 -18.41
C SER A 356 -4.02 0.04 -18.88
N TRP A 357 -4.67 -0.78 -19.70
CA TRP A 357 -6.07 -0.61 -20.10
C TRP A 357 -6.99 -1.55 -19.31
N ILE A 358 -6.64 -2.84 -19.24
CA ILE A 358 -7.49 -3.87 -18.63
C ILE A 358 -7.78 -3.55 -17.17
N PHE A 359 -6.76 -3.24 -16.36
CA PHE A 359 -6.97 -3.03 -14.93
C PHE A 359 -7.83 -1.79 -14.65
N PRO A 360 -7.53 -0.58 -15.17
CA PRO A 360 -8.43 0.56 -14.98
C PRO A 360 -9.84 0.29 -15.49
N LEU A 361 -10.02 -0.39 -16.63
CA LEU A 361 -11.34 -0.71 -17.15
C LEU A 361 -12.12 -1.58 -16.17
N ILE A 362 -11.56 -2.68 -15.67
CA ILE A 362 -12.23 -3.55 -14.70
C ILE A 362 -12.68 -2.77 -13.46
N PHE A 363 -11.81 -1.92 -12.92
CA PHE A 363 -12.09 -1.17 -11.70
C PHE A 363 -13.04 0.02 -11.93
N LEU A 364 -12.95 0.70 -13.07
CA LEU A 364 -13.84 1.81 -13.44
C LEU A 364 -15.18 1.31 -14.00
N CYS A 365 -15.29 0.06 -14.45
CA CYS A 365 -16.56 -0.54 -14.89
C CYS A 365 -17.59 -0.59 -13.75
N ILE A 366 -17.16 -0.89 -12.51
CA ILE A 366 -18.03 -0.97 -11.33
C ILE A 366 -18.88 0.31 -11.17
N PRO A 367 -18.30 1.52 -11.14
CA PRO A 367 -19.09 2.75 -11.08
C PRO A 367 -19.82 3.10 -12.38
N LEU A 368 -19.32 2.68 -13.55
CA LEU A 368 -19.96 2.96 -14.84
C LEU A 368 -21.31 2.25 -15.02
N VAL A 369 -21.47 1.04 -14.48
CA VAL A 369 -22.75 0.30 -14.52
C VAL A 369 -23.88 1.11 -13.90
N PHE A 370 -23.60 1.90 -12.87
CA PHE A 370 -24.58 2.72 -12.15
C PHE A 370 -24.51 4.20 -12.54
N SER A 371 -23.90 4.52 -13.69
CA SER A 371 -23.76 5.90 -14.18
C SER A 371 -25.09 6.61 -14.41
N PHE A 372 -26.20 5.89 -14.65
CA PHE A 372 -27.53 6.48 -14.75
C PHE A 372 -27.95 7.21 -13.46
N LYS A 373 -27.51 6.73 -12.30
CA LYS A 373 -27.75 7.35 -10.98
C LYS A 373 -27.03 8.68 -10.79
N LEU A 374 -26.00 8.99 -11.59
CA LEU A 374 -25.28 10.27 -11.53
C LEU A 374 -26.20 11.48 -11.68
N ARG A 375 -27.27 11.33 -12.47
CA ARG A 375 -28.22 12.42 -12.75
C ARG A 375 -29.27 12.59 -11.66
N GLU A 376 -29.54 11.53 -10.90
CA GLU A 376 -30.59 11.49 -9.88
C GLU A 376 -30.14 12.11 -8.55
N ILE A 377 -28.88 11.94 -8.19
CA ILE A 377 -28.34 12.42 -6.90
C ILE A 377 -27.63 13.76 -7.11
N GLU A 378 -28.08 14.81 -6.41
CA GLU A 378 -27.60 16.19 -6.60
C GLU A 378 -26.07 16.33 -6.46
N TRP A 379 -25.49 15.70 -5.44
CA TRP A 379 -24.04 15.67 -5.23
C TRP A 379 -23.30 15.23 -6.49
N TYR A 380 -23.62 14.01 -6.95
CA TYR A 380 -22.96 13.41 -8.11
C TYR A 380 -23.19 14.23 -9.38
N ARG A 381 -24.42 14.74 -9.59
CA ARG A 381 -24.76 15.57 -10.75
C ARG A 381 -23.84 16.79 -10.90
N LYS A 382 -23.43 17.40 -9.78
CA LYS A 382 -22.54 18.57 -9.79
C LYS A 382 -21.06 18.17 -9.87
N THR A 383 -20.64 17.12 -9.15
CA THR A 383 -19.22 16.88 -8.93
C THR A 383 -18.58 15.87 -9.88
N TRP A 384 -19.31 14.90 -10.46
CA TRP A 384 -18.71 13.74 -11.17
C TRP A 384 -17.68 14.07 -12.25
N LYS A 385 -17.76 15.26 -12.86
CA LYS A 385 -16.86 15.71 -13.93
C LYS A 385 -15.39 15.74 -13.53
N TRP A 386 -15.04 15.79 -12.24
CA TRP A 386 -13.64 15.73 -11.78
C TRP A 386 -12.94 14.42 -12.17
N VAL A 387 -13.69 13.33 -12.32
CA VAL A 387 -13.16 11.99 -12.63
C VAL A 387 -12.45 11.97 -13.98
N ILE A 388 -12.94 12.73 -14.97
CA ILE A 388 -12.36 12.77 -16.32
C ILE A 388 -10.92 13.31 -16.29
N PRO A 389 -10.66 14.56 -15.84
CA PRO A 389 -9.29 15.07 -15.75
C PRO A 389 -8.43 14.29 -14.77
N PHE A 390 -9.00 13.67 -13.71
CA PHE A 390 -8.25 12.79 -12.82
C PHE A 390 -7.72 11.54 -13.54
N THR A 391 -8.58 10.86 -14.30
CA THR A 391 -8.21 9.68 -15.07
C THR A 391 -7.20 10.04 -16.17
N VAL A 392 -7.41 11.15 -16.88
CA VAL A 392 -6.47 11.63 -17.92
C VAL A 392 -5.10 11.96 -17.31
N LEU A 393 -5.04 12.64 -16.16
CA LEU A 393 -3.78 12.96 -15.51
C LEU A 393 -3.04 11.69 -15.06
N ASN A 394 -3.75 10.73 -14.47
CA ASN A 394 -3.15 9.45 -14.07
C ASN A 394 -2.70 8.62 -15.28
N PHE A 395 -3.37 8.72 -16.43
CA PHE A 395 -2.92 8.12 -17.68
C PHE A 395 -1.69 8.83 -18.28
N ALA A 396 -1.60 10.15 -18.09
CA ALA A 396 -0.49 10.94 -18.60
C ALA A 396 0.78 10.77 -17.76
N VAL A 397 0.66 10.76 -16.43
CA VAL A 397 1.79 10.89 -15.49
C VAL A 397 2.02 9.62 -14.65
N GLY A 398 1.00 8.79 -14.49
CA GLY A 398 1.08 7.53 -13.76
C GLY A 398 1.14 6.33 -14.70
N LYS A 399 1.54 5.17 -14.18
CA LYS A 399 1.40 3.89 -14.90
C LYS A 399 0.05 3.28 -14.54
N THR A 400 -0.90 3.27 -15.46
CA THR A 400 -2.32 3.00 -15.09
C THR A 400 -2.62 1.56 -14.76
N PHE A 401 -1.72 0.62 -15.04
CA PHE A 401 -1.84 -0.74 -14.51
C PHE A 401 -1.76 -0.76 -12.98
N ASP A 402 -1.16 0.27 -12.35
CA ASP A 402 -1.22 0.49 -10.91
C ASP A 402 -2.59 1.05 -10.51
N VAL A 403 -3.48 0.14 -10.12
CA VAL A 403 -4.87 0.45 -9.79
C VAL A 403 -5.00 1.37 -8.58
N ARG A 404 -3.98 1.46 -7.72
CA ARG A 404 -4.07 2.29 -6.51
C ARG A 404 -4.23 3.78 -6.82
N LEU A 405 -3.80 4.19 -8.02
CA LEU A 405 -4.04 5.51 -8.58
C LEU A 405 -5.54 5.86 -8.66
N PHE A 406 -6.42 4.87 -8.81
CA PHE A 406 -7.86 5.05 -8.97
C PHE A 406 -8.67 4.86 -7.69
N LEU A 407 -8.02 4.63 -6.53
CA LEU A 407 -8.71 4.51 -5.23
C LEU A 407 -9.62 5.70 -4.91
N PRO A 408 -9.24 6.98 -5.16
CA PRO A 408 -10.14 8.11 -4.94
C PRO A 408 -11.44 8.01 -5.74
N VAL A 409 -11.37 7.53 -6.98
CA VAL A 409 -12.53 7.35 -7.86
C VAL A 409 -13.44 6.24 -7.31
N LEU A 410 -12.85 5.11 -6.92
CA LEU A 410 -13.59 4.00 -6.31
C LEU A 410 -14.34 4.45 -5.06
N VAL A 411 -13.63 5.10 -4.13
CA VAL A 411 -14.23 5.59 -2.88
C VAL A 411 -15.35 6.60 -3.15
N TYR A 412 -15.12 7.53 -4.07
CA TYR A 412 -16.13 8.53 -4.45
C TYR A 412 -17.43 7.88 -4.90
N PHE A 413 -17.35 6.75 -5.63
CA PHE A 413 -18.52 6.07 -6.19
C PHE A 413 -19.15 4.98 -5.31
N ILE A 414 -18.52 4.55 -4.21
CA ILE A 414 -19.09 3.49 -3.34
C ILE A 414 -20.59 3.73 -3.04
N PRO A 415 -21.03 4.91 -2.56
CA PRO A 415 -22.44 5.09 -2.23
C PRO A 415 -23.35 4.99 -3.47
N LEU A 416 -22.88 5.48 -4.62
CA LEU A 416 -23.62 5.40 -5.89
C LEU A 416 -23.82 3.93 -6.31
N THR A 417 -22.77 3.13 -6.23
CA THR A 417 -22.81 1.69 -6.54
C THR A 417 -23.81 0.96 -5.64
N ILE A 418 -23.82 1.26 -4.34
CA ILE A 418 -24.72 0.61 -3.38
C ILE A 418 -26.19 1.02 -3.62
N VAL A 419 -26.46 2.30 -3.90
CA VAL A 419 -27.80 2.76 -4.32
C VAL A 419 -28.24 2.04 -5.59
N GLY A 420 -27.36 1.97 -6.59
CA GLY A 420 -27.65 1.34 -7.86
C GLY A 420 -27.95 -0.16 -7.74
N ILE A 421 -27.20 -0.89 -6.90
CA ILE A 421 -27.46 -2.31 -6.61
C ILE A 421 -28.85 -2.50 -5.99
N VAL A 422 -29.19 -1.70 -4.97
CA VAL A 422 -30.47 -1.81 -4.27
C VAL A 422 -31.65 -1.55 -5.20
N ASP A 423 -31.54 -0.52 -6.05
CA ASP A 423 -32.60 -0.19 -6.99
C ASP A 423 -32.73 -1.24 -8.10
N ALA A 424 -31.61 -1.79 -8.58
CA ALA A 424 -31.64 -2.90 -9.53
C ALA A 424 -32.32 -4.14 -8.95
N THR A 425 -32.01 -4.50 -7.69
CA THR A 425 -32.65 -5.66 -7.04
C THR A 425 -34.15 -5.47 -6.83
N ARG A 426 -34.59 -4.25 -6.47
CA ARG A 426 -36.03 -3.96 -6.29
C ARG A 426 -36.81 -4.07 -7.59
N ASN A 427 -36.24 -3.57 -8.68
CA ASN A 427 -36.88 -3.65 -9.99
C ASN A 427 -36.95 -5.09 -10.52
N CYS A 428 -36.03 -5.97 -10.10
CA CYS A 428 -36.12 -7.41 -10.40
C CYS A 428 -37.24 -8.09 -9.61
N ASP A 429 -37.42 -7.73 -8.33
CA ASP A 429 -38.49 -8.28 -7.49
C ASP A 429 -39.89 -7.83 -7.94
N GLU A 430 -40.01 -6.67 -8.60
CA GLU A 430 -41.28 -6.20 -9.20
C GLU A 430 -41.57 -6.80 -10.59
N ALA A 431 -40.58 -7.45 -11.21
CA ALA A 431 -40.70 -8.07 -12.54
C ALA A 431 -40.96 -9.59 -12.50
N ILE A 432 -40.91 -10.20 -11.31
CA ILE A 432 -41.27 -11.60 -11.01
C ILE A 432 -42.67 -11.60 -10.38
#